data_AF-A0A7S4T9R3-F1
#
_entry.id   AF-A0A7S4T9R3-F1
#
_cell.length_a   1.000
_cell.length_b   1.000
_cell.length_c   1.000
_cell.angle_alpha   90.00
_cell.angle_beta   90.00
_cell.angle_gamma   90.00
#
_symmetry.space_group_name_H-M   'P 1'
#
loop_
_entity.id
_entity.type
_entity.pdbx_description
1 polymer ?
#
loop_
_entity_poly.entity_id
_entity_poly.type
_entity_poly.pdbx_seq_one_letter_code
_entity_poly.pdbx_strand_id
1 'polypeptide(L)'
;TALGDPIEIGAVRKVQIRSKRLEPLMIASSKSNFGHLEGSAAGIAMNKCVMVVVKTVCAPTIHLKTLNPHLDHASFDAIFCTELNPYKYRQGHCQVSSFGVGGTNGHAIFWGRKVQEVTTDYAKIFLQRLLSSPPPIIQDGTNPADWDFSGPSYDSQPGDKYRVMLSRDELTGEESFSYERQEDPTEEVEFYCTTGSHNDWGEDRMMEGDVPYHFYQEIAVPQSGVIEFRISAEGDQDRAIAPAETTSKTTVPVLGPAKDLRSSWLARGEPGSLLRIELLAPPRCPCTVMWLKRAPEE
;
A
#
# COMPACT_ATOMS: atom_id res chain seq x y z
N THR A 1 -23.77 -0.79 -22.53
CA THR A 1 -24.43 0.47 -22.94
C THR A 1 -25.70 0.65 -22.12
N ALA A 2 -26.24 1.87 -22.02
CA ALA A 2 -27.43 2.15 -21.20
C ALA A 2 -28.61 1.21 -21.48
N LEU A 3 -28.87 0.88 -22.75
CA LEU A 3 -29.92 -0.06 -23.16
C LEU A 3 -29.45 -1.52 -23.22
N GLY A 4 -28.21 -1.76 -23.67
CA GLY A 4 -27.70 -3.12 -23.90
C GLY A 4 -27.44 -3.89 -22.62
N ASP A 5 -26.92 -3.25 -21.57
CA ASP A 5 -26.55 -3.94 -20.33
C ASP A 5 -27.78 -4.54 -19.62
N PRO A 6 -28.92 -3.83 -19.49
CA PRO A 6 -30.16 -4.42 -18.98
C PRO A 6 -30.68 -5.61 -19.80
N ILE A 7 -30.55 -5.56 -21.12
CA ILE A 7 -31.00 -6.64 -22.01
C ILE A 7 -30.12 -7.89 -21.81
N GLU A 8 -28.79 -7.71 -21.80
CA GLU A 8 -27.84 -8.81 -21.63
C GLU A 8 -28.01 -9.49 -20.27
N ILE A 9 -28.02 -8.71 -19.19
CA ILE A 9 -28.16 -9.24 -17.84
C ILE A 9 -29.55 -9.86 -17.64
N GLY A 10 -30.61 -9.24 -18.17
CA GLY A 10 -31.96 -9.81 -18.14
C GLY A 10 -32.04 -11.17 -18.83
N ALA A 11 -31.39 -11.32 -19.98
CA ALA A 11 -31.33 -12.60 -20.70
C ALA A 11 -30.56 -13.67 -19.90
N VAL A 12 -29.39 -13.32 -19.36
CA VAL A 12 -28.59 -14.24 -18.52
C VAL A 12 -29.39 -14.66 -17.30
N ARG A 13 -30.00 -13.73 -16.58
CA ARG A 13 -30.83 -14.00 -15.40
C ARG A 13 -31.96 -14.98 -15.72
N LYS A 14 -32.70 -14.76 -16.83
CA LYS A 14 -33.84 -15.61 -17.23
C LYS A 14 -33.46 -17.07 -17.47
N VAL A 15 -32.21 -17.32 -17.86
CA VAL A 15 -31.65 -18.67 -18.03
C VAL A 15 -31.11 -19.19 -16.69
N GLN A 16 -30.28 -18.41 -16.02
CA GLN A 16 -29.52 -18.83 -14.83
C GLN A 16 -30.39 -19.03 -13.58
N ILE A 17 -31.56 -18.40 -13.49
CA ILE A 17 -32.49 -18.59 -12.36
C ILE A 17 -33.18 -19.97 -12.37
N ARG A 18 -33.17 -20.67 -13.51
CA ARG A 18 -33.83 -21.99 -13.64
C ARG A 18 -33.08 -23.10 -12.90
N SER A 19 -31.82 -22.86 -12.56
CA SER A 19 -30.97 -23.82 -11.87
C SER A 19 -30.55 -23.25 -10.52
N LYS A 20 -30.79 -23.99 -9.44
CA LYS A 20 -30.24 -23.64 -8.13
C LYS A 20 -28.71 -23.75 -8.19
N ARG A 21 -28.03 -22.71 -7.72
CA ARG A 21 -26.58 -22.68 -7.55
C ARG A 21 -26.27 -22.61 -6.06
N LEU A 22 -25.16 -23.24 -5.67
CA LEU A 22 -24.65 -23.14 -4.29
C LEU A 22 -23.97 -21.79 -4.06
N GLU A 23 -23.48 -21.17 -5.13
CA GLU A 23 -22.76 -19.90 -5.08
C GLU A 23 -23.31 -18.90 -6.11
N PRO A 24 -23.23 -17.59 -5.80
CA PRO A 24 -23.57 -16.53 -6.74
C PRO A 24 -22.73 -16.58 -8.02
N LEU A 25 -23.31 -16.11 -9.13
CA LEU A 25 -22.64 -16.05 -10.42
C LEU A 25 -21.78 -14.80 -10.47
N MET A 26 -20.47 -14.94 -10.67
CA MET A 26 -19.59 -13.80 -10.89
C MET A 26 -19.79 -13.24 -12.30
N ILE A 27 -20.12 -11.96 -12.38
CA ILE A 27 -20.33 -11.21 -13.63
C ILE A 27 -19.24 -10.15 -13.75
N ALA A 28 -18.51 -10.20 -14.87
CA ALA A 28 -17.46 -9.23 -15.16
C ALA A 28 -17.33 -9.00 -16.68
N SER A 29 -16.78 -7.85 -17.04
CA SER A 29 -16.49 -7.49 -18.44
C SER A 29 -15.04 -7.05 -18.60
N SER A 30 -14.32 -7.68 -19.53
CA SER A 30 -12.96 -7.25 -19.93
C SER A 30 -12.96 -5.90 -20.64
N LYS A 31 -14.11 -5.45 -21.18
CA LYS A 31 -14.22 -4.18 -21.90
C LYS A 31 -13.96 -2.99 -20.98
N SER A 32 -14.27 -3.12 -19.69
CA SER A 32 -13.93 -2.09 -18.71
C SER A 32 -12.42 -1.85 -18.65
N ASN A 33 -11.60 -2.90 -18.75
CA ASN A 33 -10.14 -2.83 -18.63
C ASN A 33 -9.43 -2.46 -19.94
N PHE A 34 -9.91 -2.99 -21.07
CA PHE A 34 -9.19 -2.91 -22.36
C PHE A 34 -9.96 -2.18 -23.46
N GLY A 35 -11.13 -1.63 -23.15
CA GLY A 35 -12.05 -1.09 -24.16
C GLY A 35 -12.70 -2.17 -25.02
N HIS A 36 -13.41 -1.75 -26.06
CA HIS A 36 -14.09 -2.66 -26.96
C HIS A 36 -13.19 -3.09 -28.13
N LEU A 37 -12.54 -4.23 -27.99
CA LEU A 37 -11.58 -4.76 -28.98
C LEU A 37 -12.21 -5.40 -30.23
N GLU A 38 -13.48 -5.08 -30.55
CA GLU A 38 -14.22 -5.62 -31.70
C GLU A 38 -14.02 -7.14 -31.93
N GLY A 39 -13.37 -7.53 -33.04
CA GLY A 39 -13.13 -8.93 -33.40
C GLY A 39 -12.33 -9.72 -32.35
N SER A 40 -11.56 -9.05 -31.51
CA SER A 40 -10.76 -9.66 -30.43
C SER A 40 -11.47 -9.64 -29.07
N ALA A 41 -12.68 -9.07 -28.97
CA ALA A 41 -13.40 -8.92 -27.70
C ALA A 41 -13.73 -10.27 -27.03
N ALA A 42 -14.09 -11.29 -27.81
CA ALA A 42 -14.35 -12.63 -27.28
C ALA A 42 -13.07 -13.31 -26.79
N GLY A 43 -11.96 -13.18 -27.54
CA GLY A 43 -10.67 -13.77 -27.19
C GLY A 43 -10.10 -13.24 -25.87
N ILE A 44 -10.17 -11.93 -25.65
CA ILE A 44 -9.71 -11.33 -24.38
C ILE A 44 -10.61 -11.72 -23.19
N ALA A 45 -11.92 -11.89 -23.41
CA ALA A 45 -12.85 -12.36 -22.39
C ALA A 45 -12.59 -13.83 -22.04
N MET A 46 -12.33 -14.68 -23.03
CA MET A 46 -11.92 -16.07 -22.81
C MET A 46 -10.61 -16.16 -22.03
N ASN A 47 -9.61 -15.33 -22.37
CA ASN A 47 -8.36 -15.25 -21.62
C ASN A 47 -8.61 -14.83 -20.16
N LYS A 48 -9.43 -13.80 -19.92
CA LYS A 48 -9.83 -13.41 -18.55
C LYS A 48 -10.42 -14.60 -17.78
N CYS A 49 -11.33 -15.36 -18.37
CA CYS A 49 -11.91 -16.56 -17.73
C CYS A 49 -10.85 -17.64 -17.43
N VAL A 50 -9.93 -17.91 -18.36
CA VAL A 50 -8.80 -18.83 -18.11
C VAL A 50 -7.99 -18.35 -16.91
N MET A 51 -7.67 -17.07 -16.84
CA MET A 51 -6.93 -16.48 -15.72
C MET A 51 -7.70 -16.56 -14.40
N VAL A 52 -9.03 -16.45 -14.39
CA VAL A 52 -9.85 -16.66 -13.19
C VAL A 52 -9.67 -18.07 -12.62
N VAL A 53 -9.70 -19.09 -13.48
CA VAL A 53 -9.50 -20.48 -13.05
C VAL A 53 -8.06 -20.72 -12.59
N VAL A 54 -7.07 -20.20 -13.33
CA VAL A 54 -5.63 -20.36 -12.99
C VAL A 54 -5.28 -19.67 -11.67
N LYS A 55 -5.76 -18.44 -11.47
CA LYS A 55 -5.42 -17.62 -10.30
C LYS A 55 -6.41 -17.74 -9.15
N THR A 56 -7.49 -18.49 -9.34
CA THR A 56 -8.56 -18.67 -8.34
C THR A 56 -9.08 -17.32 -7.82
N VAL A 57 -9.20 -16.33 -8.71
CA VAL A 57 -9.66 -14.96 -8.40
C VAL A 57 -10.22 -14.29 -9.65
N CYS A 58 -11.36 -13.61 -9.52
CA CYS A 58 -11.95 -12.78 -10.56
C CYS A 58 -11.49 -11.32 -10.42
N ALA A 59 -10.96 -10.74 -11.50
CA ALA A 59 -10.55 -9.34 -11.53
C ALA A 59 -11.75 -8.39 -11.70
N PRO A 60 -11.73 -7.20 -11.05
CA PRO A 60 -12.86 -6.28 -11.06
C PRO A 60 -13.21 -5.75 -12.45
N THR A 61 -14.47 -5.35 -12.59
CA THR A 61 -14.97 -4.50 -13.66
C THR A 61 -14.74 -3.06 -13.26
N ILE A 62 -13.81 -2.38 -13.92
CA ILE A 62 -13.45 -1.01 -13.56
C ILE A 62 -14.52 -0.02 -14.06
N HIS A 63 -14.59 1.14 -13.41
CA HIS A 63 -15.62 2.18 -13.61
C HIS A 63 -17.03 1.82 -13.13
N LEU A 64 -17.25 0.63 -12.56
CA LEU A 64 -18.52 0.24 -11.98
C LEU A 64 -18.69 0.83 -10.56
N LYS A 65 -19.25 2.05 -10.47
CA LYS A 65 -19.57 2.71 -9.19
C LYS A 65 -21.02 2.49 -8.75
N THR A 66 -21.93 2.51 -9.72
CA THR A 66 -23.36 2.33 -9.50
C THR A 66 -23.89 1.44 -10.61
N LEU A 67 -24.73 0.46 -10.27
CA LEU A 67 -25.39 -0.38 -11.26
C LEU A 67 -26.33 0.46 -12.11
N ASN A 68 -26.51 0.06 -13.37
CA ASN A 68 -27.50 0.67 -14.24
C ASN A 68 -28.90 0.55 -13.60
N PRO A 69 -29.67 1.65 -13.45
CA PRO A 69 -30.95 1.65 -12.72
C PRO A 69 -32.03 0.79 -13.39
N HIS A 70 -31.85 0.43 -14.66
CA HIS A 70 -32.77 -0.46 -15.38
C HIS A 70 -32.46 -1.95 -15.20
N LEU A 71 -31.43 -2.31 -14.42
CA LEU A 71 -31.11 -3.70 -14.11
C LEU A 71 -32.01 -4.27 -13.00
N ASP A 72 -32.82 -5.28 -13.34
CA ASP A 72 -33.51 -6.11 -12.35
C ASP A 72 -32.53 -7.12 -11.72
N HIS A 73 -31.92 -6.72 -10.59
CA HIS A 73 -30.92 -7.51 -9.86
C HIS A 73 -31.44 -8.11 -8.54
N ALA A 74 -32.59 -7.67 -8.03
CA ALA A 74 -33.11 -8.04 -6.71
C ALA A 74 -33.38 -9.54 -6.52
N SER A 75 -33.59 -10.29 -7.62
CA SER A 75 -33.78 -11.76 -7.58
C SER A 75 -32.77 -12.49 -8.46
N PHE A 76 -31.59 -11.91 -8.66
CA PHE A 76 -30.53 -12.55 -9.41
C PHE A 76 -29.34 -12.80 -8.51
N ASP A 77 -29.14 -14.07 -8.14
CA ASP A 77 -28.01 -14.53 -7.33
C ASP A 77 -26.70 -14.42 -8.13
N ALA A 78 -26.17 -13.19 -8.21
CA ALA A 78 -25.02 -12.81 -9.01
C ALA A 78 -24.22 -11.70 -8.31
N ILE A 79 -22.90 -11.78 -8.41
CA ILE A 79 -21.97 -10.77 -7.93
C ILE A 79 -21.40 -10.03 -9.12
N PHE A 80 -21.65 -8.72 -9.20
CA PHE A 80 -20.95 -7.84 -10.13
C PHE A 80 -19.62 -7.46 -9.52
N CYS A 81 -18.52 -7.97 -10.07
CA CYS A 81 -17.20 -7.81 -9.45
C CYS A 81 -16.73 -6.35 -9.53
N THR A 82 -16.88 -5.57 -8.45
CA THR A 82 -16.33 -4.21 -8.28
C THR A 82 -14.92 -4.24 -7.68
N GLU A 83 -14.58 -5.32 -6.99
CA GLU A 83 -13.26 -5.61 -6.42
C GLU A 83 -12.74 -6.97 -6.91
N LEU A 84 -11.53 -7.35 -6.48
CA LEU A 84 -11.07 -8.73 -6.65
C LEU A 84 -12.06 -9.66 -5.94
N ASN A 85 -12.44 -10.79 -6.54
CA ASN A 85 -13.32 -11.77 -5.90
C ASN A 85 -12.65 -13.14 -5.87
N PRO A 86 -12.34 -13.70 -4.68
CA PRO A 86 -11.63 -14.96 -4.61
C PRO A 86 -12.56 -16.09 -5.03
N TYR A 87 -12.01 -17.04 -5.79
CA TYR A 87 -12.75 -18.19 -6.28
C TYR A 87 -12.25 -19.44 -5.58
N LYS A 88 -13.03 -19.93 -4.60
CA LYS A 88 -12.60 -21.01 -3.70
C LYS A 88 -12.36 -22.37 -4.38
N TYR A 89 -12.84 -22.56 -5.60
CA TYR A 89 -12.70 -23.81 -6.32
C TYR A 89 -11.50 -23.80 -7.27
N ARG A 90 -10.85 -24.95 -7.38
CA ARG A 90 -9.75 -25.18 -8.33
C ARG A 90 -10.23 -25.54 -9.74
N GLN A 91 -11.53 -25.49 -9.97
CA GLN A 91 -12.17 -25.78 -11.26
C GLN A 91 -13.43 -24.94 -11.37
N GLY A 92 -13.83 -24.60 -12.58
CA GLY A 92 -15.02 -23.78 -12.78
C GLY A 92 -15.54 -23.83 -14.21
N HIS A 93 -16.84 -23.53 -14.33
CA HIS A 93 -17.46 -23.23 -15.61
C HIS A 93 -17.39 -21.74 -15.85
N CYS A 94 -16.99 -21.35 -17.05
CA CYS A 94 -16.96 -19.98 -17.51
C CYS A 94 -17.83 -19.85 -18.75
N GLN A 95 -18.47 -18.70 -18.89
CA GLN A 95 -19.33 -18.37 -20.02
C GLN A 95 -18.88 -17.04 -20.59
N VAL A 96 -18.75 -16.96 -21.91
CA VAL A 96 -18.38 -15.73 -22.63
C VAL A 96 -19.44 -15.46 -23.67
N SER A 97 -20.07 -14.29 -23.55
CA SER A 97 -21.01 -13.75 -24.53
C SER A 97 -20.32 -12.68 -25.38
N SER A 98 -20.62 -12.66 -26.68
CA SER A 98 -20.18 -11.63 -27.62
C SER A 98 -21.27 -11.37 -28.64
N PHE A 99 -21.73 -10.12 -28.73
CA PHE A 99 -22.84 -9.71 -29.59
C PHE A 99 -22.36 -8.69 -30.61
N GLY A 100 -22.45 -9.03 -31.90
CA GLY A 100 -22.08 -8.14 -32.99
C GLY A 100 -23.18 -7.12 -33.26
N VAL A 101 -22.79 -5.92 -33.67
CA VAL A 101 -23.75 -4.84 -34.02
C VAL A 101 -24.73 -5.24 -35.13
N GLY A 102 -24.31 -6.14 -36.03
CA GLY A 102 -25.17 -6.70 -37.09
C GLY A 102 -26.17 -7.77 -36.64
N GLY A 103 -26.23 -8.08 -35.34
CA GLY A 103 -27.17 -9.06 -34.78
C GLY A 103 -26.65 -10.50 -34.68
N THR A 104 -25.46 -10.79 -35.21
CA THR A 104 -24.82 -12.09 -35.03
C THR A 104 -24.28 -12.23 -33.61
N ASN A 105 -24.75 -13.26 -32.91
CA ASN A 105 -24.44 -13.51 -31.50
C ASN A 105 -23.60 -14.78 -31.35
N GLY A 106 -22.60 -14.72 -30.47
CA GLY A 106 -21.80 -15.87 -30.05
C GLY A 106 -21.84 -16.03 -28.53
N HIS A 107 -21.99 -17.27 -28.08
CA HIS A 107 -21.92 -17.62 -26.66
C HIS A 107 -21.13 -18.93 -26.51
N ALA A 108 -20.10 -18.91 -25.68
CA ALA A 108 -19.25 -20.06 -25.42
C ALA A 108 -19.31 -20.43 -23.94
N ILE A 109 -19.43 -21.73 -23.68
CA ILE A 109 -19.36 -22.31 -22.34
C ILE A 109 -18.16 -23.23 -22.32
N PHE A 110 -17.31 -23.09 -21.32
CA PHE A 110 -16.15 -23.94 -21.15
C PHE A 110 -15.93 -24.26 -19.68
N TRP A 111 -15.30 -25.40 -19.46
CA TRP A 111 -14.89 -25.87 -18.15
C TRP A 111 -13.37 -25.88 -18.09
N GLY A 112 -12.81 -25.42 -16.98
CA GLY A 112 -11.38 -25.46 -16.73
C GLY A 112 -11.08 -25.97 -15.34
N ARG A 113 -9.92 -26.59 -15.18
CA ARG A 113 -9.35 -26.97 -13.88
C ARG A 113 -7.90 -26.49 -13.79
N LYS A 114 -7.55 -25.92 -12.65
CA LYS A 114 -6.18 -25.55 -12.29
C LYS A 114 -5.35 -26.82 -12.05
N VAL A 115 -4.50 -27.15 -13.02
CA VAL A 115 -3.62 -28.34 -12.98
C VAL A 115 -2.32 -28.09 -12.22
N GLN A 116 -1.84 -26.83 -12.16
CA GLN A 116 -0.64 -26.46 -11.41
C GLN A 116 -0.98 -25.97 -10.00
N GLU A 117 -0.23 -26.43 -9.00
CA GLU A 117 -0.21 -25.81 -7.69
C GLU A 117 0.52 -24.47 -7.75
N VAL A 118 -0.26 -23.40 -7.81
CA VAL A 118 0.17 -22.11 -7.30
C VAL A 118 -0.49 -21.96 -5.94
N THR A 119 0.32 -21.92 -4.89
CA THR A 119 -0.08 -21.57 -3.53
C THR A 119 -0.61 -20.14 -3.54
N THR A 120 -1.93 -20.00 -3.70
CA THR A 120 -2.60 -18.73 -3.52
C THR A 120 -2.81 -18.55 -2.02
N ASP A 121 -2.01 -17.70 -1.40
CA ASP A 121 -2.13 -17.38 0.02
C ASP A 121 -3.34 -16.47 0.25
N TYR A 122 -4.47 -17.09 0.56
CA TYR A 122 -5.72 -16.39 0.83
C TYR A 122 -5.62 -15.48 2.06
N ALA A 123 -4.78 -15.81 3.05
CA ALA A 123 -4.56 -14.96 4.21
C ALA A 123 -3.84 -13.67 3.78
N LYS A 124 -2.83 -13.78 2.91
CA LYS A 124 -2.17 -12.61 2.32
C LYS A 124 -3.10 -11.74 1.49
N ILE A 125 -3.98 -12.34 0.67
CA ILE A 125 -4.96 -11.59 -0.13
C ILE A 125 -6.00 -10.91 0.77
N PHE A 126 -6.46 -11.60 1.82
CA PHE A 126 -7.39 -11.04 2.79
C PHE A 126 -6.76 -9.88 3.58
N LEU A 127 -5.52 -10.04 4.06
CA LEU A 127 -4.77 -8.96 4.71
C LEU A 127 -4.56 -7.77 3.77
N GLN A 128 -4.28 -8.00 2.49
CA GLN A 128 -4.19 -6.92 1.50
C GLN A 128 -5.52 -6.17 1.32
N ARG A 129 -6.68 -6.86 1.40
CA ARG A 129 -7.99 -6.20 1.40
C ARG A 129 -8.22 -5.39 2.65
N LEU A 130 -7.91 -5.95 3.82
CA LEU A 130 -8.06 -5.26 5.10
C LEU A 130 -7.23 -3.97 5.13
N LEU A 131 -6.00 -4.03 4.60
CA LEU A 131 -5.11 -2.86 4.49
C LEU A 131 -5.55 -1.82 3.45
N SER A 132 -6.32 -2.22 2.43
CA SER A 132 -6.74 -1.33 1.33
C SER A 132 -8.20 -0.86 1.43
N SER A 133 -8.97 -1.42 2.36
CA SER A 133 -10.34 -0.98 2.63
C SER A 133 -10.28 0.28 3.48
N PRO A 134 -10.87 1.41 3.04
CA PRO A 134 -11.02 2.56 3.92
C PRO A 134 -11.86 2.14 5.13
N PRO A 135 -11.51 2.57 6.35
CA PRO A 135 -12.30 2.24 7.53
C PRO A 135 -13.72 2.76 7.31
N PRO A 136 -14.77 1.98 7.64
CA PRO A 136 -16.12 2.52 7.74
C PRO A 136 -16.10 3.63 8.78
N ILE A 137 -16.28 4.87 8.33
CA ILE A 137 -16.43 6.03 9.21
C ILE A 137 -17.92 6.37 9.22
N ILE A 138 -18.56 6.20 10.37
CA ILE A 138 -19.88 6.75 10.65
C ILE A 138 -19.65 8.14 11.23
N GLN A 139 -19.87 9.16 10.40
CA GLN A 139 -19.75 10.54 10.84
C GLN A 139 -20.94 10.89 11.73
N ASP A 140 -20.71 11.05 13.04
CA ASP A 140 -21.65 11.67 13.96
C ASP A 140 -21.19 13.10 14.29
N GLY A 141 -21.88 14.09 13.73
CA GLY A 141 -21.54 15.51 13.91
C GLY A 141 -20.29 16.00 13.16
N THR A 142 -19.87 17.23 13.49
CA THR A 142 -18.76 17.94 12.81
C THR A 142 -17.40 17.77 13.49
N ASN A 143 -17.37 17.20 14.70
CA ASN A 143 -16.15 16.97 15.45
C ASN A 143 -15.67 15.53 15.17
N PRO A 144 -14.50 15.33 14.53
CA PRO A 144 -14.00 14.01 14.18
C PRO A 144 -13.77 13.08 15.39
N ALA A 145 -13.64 13.63 16.60
CA ALA A 145 -13.50 12.86 17.82
C ALA A 145 -14.79 12.10 18.22
N ASP A 146 -15.95 12.54 17.71
CA ASP A 146 -17.25 11.94 17.99
C ASP A 146 -17.66 10.92 16.91
N TRP A 147 -16.83 10.70 15.89
CA TRP A 147 -17.11 9.76 14.81
C TRP A 147 -16.91 8.31 15.28
N ASP A 148 -17.82 7.44 14.87
CA ASP A 148 -17.73 6.01 15.15
C ASP A 148 -17.00 5.33 13.97
N PHE A 149 -15.92 4.62 14.25
CA PHE A 149 -15.05 4.03 13.23
C PHE A 149 -14.65 2.60 13.61
N SER A 150 -14.79 1.67 12.65
CA SER A 150 -14.42 0.26 12.84
C SER A 150 -13.03 -0.03 12.27
N GLY A 151 -12.04 0.84 12.52
CA GLY A 151 -10.71 0.79 11.92
C GLY A 151 -9.61 1.48 12.76
N PRO A 152 -8.41 1.70 12.19
CA PRO A 152 -7.39 2.57 12.79
C PRO A 152 -7.98 3.94 13.10
N SER A 153 -7.58 4.54 14.23
CA SER A 153 -8.07 5.86 14.67
C SER A 153 -7.92 6.93 13.58
N TYR A 154 -8.77 7.95 13.58
CA TYR A 154 -8.76 9.02 12.57
C TYR A 154 -7.44 9.79 12.48
N ASP A 155 -6.60 9.74 13.53
CA ASP A 155 -5.26 10.34 13.61
C ASP A 155 -4.12 9.40 13.16
N SER A 156 -4.43 8.22 12.62
CA SER A 156 -3.43 7.24 12.19
C SER A 156 -2.51 7.77 11.09
N GLN A 157 -1.21 7.51 11.23
CA GLN A 157 -0.18 7.90 10.27
C GLN A 157 0.43 6.68 9.56
N PRO A 158 0.99 6.85 8.34
CA PRO A 158 1.76 5.79 7.69
C PRO A 158 2.88 5.27 8.58
N GLY A 159 2.85 3.98 8.94
CA GLY A 159 3.82 3.34 9.82
C GLY A 159 3.28 2.93 11.19
N ASP A 160 2.09 3.41 11.59
CA ASP A 160 1.45 2.97 12.82
C ASP A 160 1.10 1.46 12.78
N LYS A 161 1.41 0.75 13.87
CA LYS A 161 1.10 -0.67 14.03
C LYS A 161 -0.16 -0.86 14.85
N TYR A 162 -0.98 -1.81 14.45
CA TYR A 162 -2.23 -2.16 15.14
C TYR A 162 -2.29 -3.66 15.37
N ARG A 163 -2.74 -4.05 16.56
CA ARG A 163 -3.21 -5.41 16.84
C ARG A 163 -4.68 -5.46 16.44
N VAL A 164 -4.97 -6.31 15.46
CA VAL A 164 -6.35 -6.56 15.02
C VAL A 164 -6.87 -7.79 15.73
N MET A 165 -7.92 -7.63 16.52
CA MET A 165 -8.63 -8.75 17.13
C MET A 165 -9.91 -9.02 16.35
N LEU A 166 -10.10 -10.28 15.99
CA LEU A 166 -11.32 -10.79 15.41
C LEU A 166 -12.10 -11.50 16.51
N SER A 167 -13.32 -11.06 16.77
CA SER A 167 -14.22 -11.76 17.68
C SER A 167 -15.48 -12.19 16.93
N ARG A 168 -16.00 -13.36 17.29
CA ARG A 168 -17.24 -13.89 16.72
C ARG A 168 -18.19 -14.20 17.86
N ASP A 169 -19.36 -13.60 17.81
CA ASP A 169 -20.43 -13.91 18.74
C ASP A 169 -21.00 -15.31 18.39
N GLU A 170 -20.93 -16.25 19.33
CA GLU A 170 -21.36 -17.63 19.11
C GLU A 170 -22.89 -17.80 19.03
N LEU A 171 -23.67 -16.82 19.52
CA LEU A 171 -25.13 -16.83 19.53
C LEU A 171 -25.71 -16.20 18.27
N THR A 172 -25.16 -15.06 17.84
CA THR A 172 -25.65 -14.33 16.65
C THR A 172 -24.89 -14.71 15.38
N GLY A 173 -23.70 -15.29 15.52
CA GLY A 173 -22.78 -15.59 14.42
C GLY A 173 -22.09 -14.35 13.84
N GLU A 174 -22.30 -13.19 14.45
CA GLU A 174 -21.81 -11.89 13.99
C GLU A 174 -20.30 -11.77 14.26
N GLU A 175 -19.55 -11.39 13.24
CA GLU A 175 -18.10 -11.18 13.32
C GLU A 175 -17.83 -9.69 13.52
N SER A 176 -17.05 -9.35 14.54
CA SER A 176 -16.63 -7.98 14.82
C SER A 176 -15.11 -7.85 14.88
N PHE A 177 -14.64 -6.67 14.51
CA PHE A 177 -13.23 -6.32 14.45
C PHE A 177 -12.94 -5.22 15.47
N SER A 178 -11.88 -5.38 16.25
CA SER A 178 -11.37 -4.29 17.08
C SER A 178 -9.88 -4.07 16.82
N TYR A 179 -9.49 -2.80 16.78
CA TYR A 179 -8.13 -2.36 16.51
C TYR A 179 -7.55 -1.76 17.78
N GLU A 180 -6.48 -2.35 18.29
CA GLU A 180 -5.72 -1.81 19.40
C GLU A 180 -4.40 -1.26 18.85
N ARG A 181 -4.21 0.06 18.93
CA ARG A 181 -2.95 0.69 18.49
C ARG A 181 -1.81 0.09 19.31
N GLN A 182 -0.84 -0.50 18.63
CA GLN A 182 0.40 -0.90 19.28
C GLN A 182 1.29 0.33 19.27
N GLU A 183 1.48 0.92 20.44
CA GLU A 183 2.56 1.87 20.63
C GLU A 183 3.87 1.09 20.48
N ASP A 184 4.51 1.19 19.30
CA ASP A 184 5.94 0.93 19.26
C ASP A 184 6.54 1.95 20.23
N PRO A 185 7.35 1.52 21.22
CA PRO A 185 8.15 2.45 22.00
C PRO A 185 9.04 3.14 20.99
N THR A 186 8.61 4.31 20.55
CA THR A 186 9.46 5.23 19.82
C THR A 186 10.34 5.70 20.97
N GLU A 187 11.49 5.05 21.16
CA GLU A 187 12.47 5.53 22.13
C GLU A 187 12.72 6.98 21.76
N GLU A 188 12.19 7.91 22.55
CA GLU A 188 12.42 9.33 22.34
C GLU A 188 13.93 9.53 22.39
N VAL A 189 14.49 9.99 21.28
CA VAL A 189 15.90 10.37 21.21
C VAL A 189 15.95 11.83 21.67
N GLU A 190 16.53 12.05 22.83
CA GLU A 190 16.75 13.36 23.43
C GLU A 190 17.83 14.14 22.67
N PHE A 191 18.88 13.47 22.18
CA PHE A 191 19.93 14.14 21.42
C PHE A 191 20.63 13.24 20.39
N TYR A 192 21.29 13.90 19.44
CA TYR A 192 22.13 13.28 18.42
C TYR A 192 23.58 13.75 18.53
N CYS A 193 24.52 12.90 18.15
CA CYS A 193 25.94 13.21 18.06
C CYS A 193 26.46 12.96 16.65
N THR A 194 27.39 13.77 16.14
CA THR A 194 28.18 13.39 14.96
C THR A 194 29.40 12.59 15.39
N THR A 195 29.73 11.57 14.62
CA THR A 195 30.93 10.74 14.80
C THR A 195 31.64 10.63 13.46
N GLY A 196 32.95 10.91 13.41
CA GLY A 196 33.63 10.95 12.11
C GLY A 196 35.10 11.35 12.16
N SER A 197 35.67 11.61 10.99
CA SER A 197 37.07 12.00 10.84
C SER A 197 37.43 13.31 11.53
N HIS A 198 36.45 14.17 11.83
CA HIS A 198 36.67 15.45 12.50
C HIS A 198 36.88 15.33 14.01
N ASN A 199 36.48 14.20 14.61
CA ASN A 199 36.56 13.95 16.04
C ASN A 199 37.12 12.56 16.38
N ASP A 200 37.94 11.99 15.47
CA ASP A 200 38.54 10.67 15.60
C ASP A 200 37.51 9.56 15.91
N TRP A 201 36.31 9.65 15.31
CA TRP A 201 35.15 8.79 15.55
C TRP A 201 34.63 8.80 17.00
N GLY A 202 34.99 9.83 17.77
CA GLY A 202 34.36 10.17 19.04
C GLY A 202 32.97 10.78 18.86
N GLU A 203 32.38 11.22 19.96
CA GLU A 203 31.02 11.76 19.98
C GLU A 203 31.05 13.27 20.21
N ASP A 204 30.55 14.04 19.24
CA ASP A 204 30.25 15.45 19.45
C ASP A 204 28.76 15.71 19.34
N ARG A 205 28.19 16.27 20.40
CA ARG A 205 26.75 16.54 20.48
C ARG A 205 26.33 17.61 19.46
N MET A 206 25.26 17.32 18.73
CA MET A 206 24.60 18.28 17.85
C MET A 206 23.77 19.29 18.67
N MET A 207 23.71 20.53 18.19
CA MET A 207 22.84 21.58 18.72
C MET A 207 21.41 21.40 18.23
N GLU A 208 20.43 21.80 19.02
CA GLU A 208 19.03 21.88 18.59
C GLU A 208 18.79 23.16 17.78
N GLY A 209 18.06 23.04 16.67
CA GLY A 209 17.65 24.17 15.85
C GLY A 209 16.30 24.76 16.27
N ASP A 210 15.86 25.80 15.55
CA ASP A 210 14.61 26.53 15.84
C ASP A 210 13.32 25.76 15.49
N VAL A 211 13.44 24.64 14.78
CA VAL A 211 12.32 23.80 14.33
C VAL A 211 12.34 22.51 15.16
N PRO A 212 11.18 22.01 15.63
CA PRO A 212 11.12 20.74 16.36
C PRO A 212 11.81 19.61 15.59
N TYR A 213 12.61 18.80 16.32
CA TYR A 213 13.35 17.66 15.80
C TYR A 213 14.43 17.99 14.76
N HIS A 214 14.84 19.26 14.68
CA HIS A 214 15.98 19.70 13.90
C HIS A 214 17.22 19.78 14.79
N PHE A 215 18.30 19.14 14.35
CA PHE A 215 19.60 19.16 15.00
C PHE A 215 20.66 19.59 14.00
N TYR A 216 21.67 20.33 14.43
CA TYR A 216 22.76 20.74 13.57
C TYR A 216 24.11 20.78 14.29
N GLN A 217 25.19 20.70 13.53
CA GLN A 217 26.52 20.90 14.05
C GLN A 217 27.39 21.60 13.01
N GLU A 218 28.27 22.47 13.50
CA GLU A 218 29.25 23.15 12.66
C GLU A 218 30.62 22.51 12.86
N ILE A 219 31.23 22.12 11.74
CA ILE A 219 32.48 21.38 11.72
C ILE A 219 33.45 22.11 10.79
N ALA A 220 34.66 22.36 11.28
CA ALA A 220 35.75 22.89 10.47
C ALA A 220 36.24 21.84 9.49
N VAL A 221 36.31 22.20 8.21
CA VAL A 221 36.76 21.28 7.15
C VAL A 221 38.27 21.06 7.29
N PRO A 222 38.73 19.79 7.45
CA PRO A 222 40.15 19.47 7.61
C PRO A 222 40.95 19.76 6.34
N GLN A 223 42.29 19.71 6.44
CA GLN A 223 43.19 19.93 5.30
C GLN A 223 42.99 18.95 4.13
N SER A 224 42.41 17.77 4.39
CA SER A 224 42.02 16.81 3.36
C SER A 224 40.89 17.31 2.45
N GLY A 225 40.13 18.33 2.88
CA GLY A 225 38.94 18.84 2.19
C GLY A 225 37.72 17.90 2.25
N VAL A 226 37.80 16.81 3.01
CA VAL A 226 36.75 15.79 3.13
C VAL A 226 36.52 15.44 4.60
N ILE A 227 35.26 15.46 5.00
CA ILE A 227 34.78 14.98 6.31
C ILE A 227 34.03 13.68 6.06
N GLU A 228 34.49 12.60 6.67
CA GLU A 228 33.75 11.34 6.76
C GLU A 228 32.99 11.33 8.09
N PHE A 229 31.67 11.11 8.07
CA PHE A 229 30.88 11.12 9.31
C PHE A 229 29.67 10.18 9.28
N ARG A 230 29.15 9.91 10.48
CA ARG A 230 27.86 9.31 10.81
C ARG A 230 27.18 10.17 11.88
N ILE A 231 25.93 9.84 12.19
CA ILE A 231 25.19 10.46 13.29
C ILE A 231 24.71 9.33 14.22
N SER A 232 24.89 9.44 15.53
CA SER A 232 24.37 8.47 16.50
C SER A 232 23.26 9.08 17.36
N ALA A 233 22.22 8.29 17.63
CA ALA A 233 21.19 8.62 18.61
C ALA A 233 21.73 8.36 20.02
N GLU A 234 21.58 9.31 20.95
CA GLU A 234 22.08 9.23 22.34
C GLU A 234 23.60 9.00 22.45
N GLY A 235 24.37 9.33 21.40
CA GLY A 235 25.79 8.99 21.31
C GLY A 235 26.06 7.51 21.01
N ASP A 236 25.07 6.63 21.10
CA ASP A 236 25.25 5.18 20.94
C ASP A 236 25.55 4.78 19.47
N GLN A 237 26.74 4.21 19.25
CA GLN A 237 27.19 3.72 17.94
C GLN A 237 26.37 2.51 17.44
N ASP A 238 25.72 1.75 18.33
CA ASP A 238 24.76 0.71 17.94
C ASP A 238 23.41 1.32 17.48
N ARG A 239 23.23 2.62 17.63
CA ARG A 239 22.07 3.40 17.17
C ARG A 239 22.50 4.46 16.16
N ALA A 240 23.37 4.06 15.22
CA ALA A 240 23.88 4.91 14.16
C ALA A 240 22.83 5.15 13.07
N ILE A 241 22.89 6.35 12.50
CA ILE A 241 22.23 6.79 11.28
C ILE A 241 23.33 6.98 10.23
N ALA A 242 23.15 6.38 9.05
CA ALA A 242 24.14 6.37 7.97
C ALA A 242 23.45 6.32 6.60
N PRO A 243 24.12 6.67 5.48
CA PRO A 243 23.53 6.49 4.16
C PRO A 243 23.50 5.01 3.77
N ALA A 244 22.63 4.60 2.84
CA ALA A 244 22.60 3.21 2.36
C ALA A 244 23.93 2.72 1.75
N GLU A 245 24.73 3.65 1.21
CA GLU A 245 26.08 3.42 0.68
C GLU A 245 26.98 4.59 1.07
N THR A 246 28.29 4.35 1.27
CA THR A 246 29.23 5.45 1.57
C THR A 246 29.27 6.45 0.42
N THR A 247 28.87 7.70 0.66
CA THR A 247 28.55 8.63 -0.43
C THR A 247 28.58 10.09 -0.01
N SER A 248 28.70 10.97 -1.01
CA SER A 248 28.55 12.43 -0.88
C SER A 248 27.20 12.93 -1.40
N LYS A 249 26.30 12.02 -1.81
CA LYS A 249 24.96 12.37 -2.29
C LYS A 249 23.99 12.46 -1.11
N THR A 250 23.36 13.62 -0.92
CA THR A 250 22.32 13.84 0.10
C THR A 250 20.98 13.19 -0.26
N THR A 251 20.81 12.71 -1.49
CA THR A 251 19.57 12.08 -1.98
C THR A 251 19.51 10.57 -1.74
N VAL A 252 20.54 9.98 -1.14
CA VAL A 252 20.61 8.53 -0.88
C VAL A 252 19.75 8.21 0.36
N PRO A 253 19.03 7.06 0.37
CA PRO A 253 18.24 6.67 1.54
C PRO A 253 19.08 6.68 2.82
N VAL A 254 18.51 7.28 3.87
CA VAL A 254 19.07 7.30 5.21
C VAL A 254 18.62 6.05 5.95
N LEU A 255 19.58 5.29 6.47
CA LEU A 255 19.35 4.10 7.28
C LEU A 255 19.56 4.44 8.76
N GLY A 256 18.87 3.70 9.63
CA GLY A 256 18.98 3.83 11.07
C GLY A 256 17.96 4.79 11.71
N PRO A 257 17.99 4.96 13.05
CA PRO A 257 18.97 4.41 13.98
C PRO A 257 19.03 2.88 13.99
N ALA A 258 20.20 2.29 13.73
CA ALA A 258 20.36 0.84 13.66
C ALA A 258 21.79 0.39 13.98
N LYS A 259 21.91 -0.87 14.39
CA LYS A 259 23.17 -1.52 14.74
C LYS A 259 23.95 -1.96 13.49
N ASP A 260 25.28 -2.02 13.63
CA ASP A 260 26.21 -2.57 12.64
C ASP A 260 26.23 -1.87 11.26
N LEU A 261 25.79 -0.61 11.19
CA LEU A 261 25.91 0.20 9.97
C LEU A 261 27.38 0.54 9.68
N ARG A 262 27.86 0.19 8.48
CA ARG A 262 29.26 0.38 8.07
C ARG A 262 29.49 1.54 7.12
N SER A 263 28.45 2.08 6.51
CA SER A 263 28.50 3.20 5.57
C SER A 263 28.67 4.55 6.28
N SER A 264 29.08 5.57 5.53
CA SER A 264 29.39 6.90 6.05
C SER A 264 29.07 7.98 5.01
N TRP A 265 28.71 9.18 5.46
CA TRP A 265 28.63 10.34 4.57
C TRP A 265 30.01 10.92 4.35
N LEU A 266 30.25 11.39 3.12
CA LEU A 266 31.46 12.09 2.71
C LEU A 266 31.10 13.53 2.33
N ALA A 267 31.24 14.46 3.25
CA ALA A 267 31.04 15.88 2.96
C ALA A 267 32.35 16.51 2.47
N ARG A 268 32.26 17.38 1.46
CA ARG A 268 33.42 18.08 0.87
C ARG A 268 33.30 19.56 1.08
N GLY A 269 34.40 20.21 1.44
CA GLY A 269 34.47 21.64 1.63
C GLY A 269 35.87 22.18 1.35
N GLU A 270 36.02 23.50 1.40
CA GLU A 270 37.34 24.13 1.30
C GLU A 270 38.05 24.00 2.65
N PRO A 271 39.33 23.58 2.68
CA PRO A 271 40.09 23.49 3.93
C PRO A 271 40.01 24.78 4.76
N GLY A 272 39.67 24.65 6.04
CA GLY A 272 39.49 25.78 6.96
C GLY A 272 38.14 26.50 6.87
N SER A 273 37.28 26.16 5.90
CA SER A 273 35.88 26.62 5.90
C SER A 273 35.03 25.88 6.93
N LEU A 274 33.88 26.46 7.30
CA LEU A 274 32.90 25.83 8.17
C LEU A 274 31.81 25.13 7.35
N LEU A 275 31.56 23.87 7.68
CA LEU A 275 30.47 23.08 7.14
C LEU A 275 29.42 22.88 8.23
N ARG A 276 28.17 23.17 7.91
CA ARG A 276 27.03 22.91 8.79
C ARG A 276 26.35 21.62 8.38
N ILE A 277 26.38 20.60 9.24
CA ILE A 277 25.64 19.35 9.09
C ILE A 277 24.30 19.51 9.78
N GLU A 278 23.22 19.16 9.10
CA GLU A 278 21.85 19.26 9.61
C GLU A 278 21.17 17.89 9.55
N LEU A 279 20.44 17.56 10.61
CA LEU A 279 19.59 16.39 10.75
C LEU A 279 18.18 16.86 11.08
N LEU A 280 17.22 16.45 10.26
CA LEU A 280 15.81 16.52 10.61
C LEU A 280 15.33 15.09 10.92
N ALA A 281 14.95 14.84 12.17
CA ALA A 281 14.58 13.51 12.67
C ALA A 281 13.19 13.50 13.33
N PRO A 282 12.10 13.74 12.57
CA PRO A 282 10.75 13.74 13.14
C PRO A 282 10.37 12.32 13.60
N PRO A 283 9.59 12.17 14.68
CA PRO A 283 9.09 10.88 15.11
C PRO A 283 8.36 10.19 13.95
N ARG A 284 8.71 8.92 13.70
CA ARG A 284 8.03 8.05 12.71
C ARG A 284 8.12 8.54 11.25
N CYS A 285 9.00 9.47 10.91
CA CYS A 285 9.31 9.89 9.54
C CYS A 285 10.76 9.56 9.16
N PRO A 286 11.08 9.38 7.87
CA PRO A 286 12.47 9.24 7.43
C PRO A 286 13.31 10.44 7.86
N CYS A 287 14.47 10.17 8.46
CA CYS A 287 15.44 11.21 8.76
C CYS A 287 15.97 11.83 7.46
N THR A 288 16.20 13.14 7.47
CA THR A 288 16.87 13.84 6.38
C THR A 288 18.18 14.40 6.90
N VAL A 289 19.26 14.13 6.17
CA VAL A 289 20.61 14.64 6.49
C VAL A 289 21.07 15.53 5.35
N MET A 290 21.49 16.75 5.68
CA MET A 290 22.06 17.70 4.72
C MET A 290 23.35 18.28 5.28
N TRP A 291 24.17 18.85 4.40
CA TRP A 291 25.27 19.69 4.82
C TRP A 291 25.47 20.85 3.87
N LEU A 292 25.70 22.02 4.43
CA LEU A 292 25.80 23.27 3.71
C LEU A 292 27.13 23.95 4.05
N LYS A 293 27.77 24.54 3.04
CA LYS A 293 28.89 25.45 3.29
C LYS A 293 28.34 26.69 3.98
N ARG A 294 28.91 27.07 5.11
CA ARG A 294 28.58 28.35 5.75
C ARG A 294 29.31 29.45 4.98
N ALA A 295 28.57 30.49 4.55
CA ALA A 295 29.21 31.70 4.05
C ALA A 295 30.00 32.33 5.22
N PRO A 296 31.19 32.90 4.99
CA PRO A 296 31.85 33.69 6.02
C PRO A 296 30.89 34.79 6.48
N GLU A 297 30.72 34.94 7.79
CA GLU A 297 29.97 36.08 8.35
C GLU A 297 30.72 37.36 7.93
N GLU A 298 30.02 38.26 7.22
CA GLU A 298 30.50 39.63 6.94
C GLU A 298 30.53 40.48 8.21
#